data_AF-A0AAD4EHP0-F1
#
_entry.id   AF-A0AAD4EHP0-F1
#
_cell.length_a   1.000
_cell.length_b   1.000
_cell.length_c   1.000
_cell.angle_alpha   90.00
_cell.angle_beta   90.00
_cell.angle_gamma   90.00
#
_symmetry.space_group_name_H-M   'P 1'
#
loop_
_entity.id
_entity.type
_entity.pdbx_description
1 polymer ?
#
loop_
_entity_poly.entity_id
_entity_poly.type
_entity_poly.pdbx_seq_one_letter_code
_entity_poly.pdbx_strand_id
1 'polypeptide(L)' 'MSWLKLLSKRAPGLPLSVVPQGNNIVIEFHHKTGGHFVASERPEELVEDVLKMSAKGDPAFAIVPGKSGYA' A
#
# COMPACT_ATOMS: atom_id res chain seq x y z
N MET A 1 3.98 27.34 -23.11
CA MET A 1 2.73 27.18 -22.33
C MET A 1 1.83 26.16 -23.00
N SER A 2 1.54 25.02 -22.39
CA SER A 2 0.25 24.34 -22.51
C SER A 2 0.14 23.26 -21.45
N TRP A 3 -0.59 23.61 -20.40
CA TRP A 3 -1.00 22.77 -19.30
C TRP A 3 -2.28 22.02 -19.70
N LEU A 4 -2.21 20.90 -20.43
CA LEU A 4 -3.43 20.11 -20.72
C LEU A 4 -3.15 18.69 -21.24
N LYS A 5 -2.37 17.90 -20.48
CA LYS A 5 -2.41 16.42 -20.53
C LYS A 5 -2.33 15.86 -19.11
N LEU A 6 -3.25 16.32 -18.25
CA LEU A 6 -3.56 15.65 -16.99
C LEU A 6 -4.58 14.52 -17.27
N LEU A 7 -4.42 13.40 -16.56
CA LEU A 7 -5.39 12.30 -16.39
C LEU A 7 -5.49 11.23 -17.48
N SER A 8 -4.38 10.68 -17.93
CA SER A 8 -4.41 9.30 -18.42
C SER A 8 -3.08 8.60 -18.23
N LYS A 9 -3.16 7.46 -17.52
CA LYS A 9 -2.13 6.42 -17.36
C LYS A 9 -1.16 6.63 -16.20
N ARG A 10 -1.27 5.72 -15.22
CA ARG A 10 -0.31 5.47 -14.15
C ARG A 10 1.12 5.46 -14.73
N ALA A 11 2.04 6.22 -14.12
CA ALA A 11 3.44 6.15 -14.50
C ALA A 11 3.97 4.72 -14.27
N PRO A 12 4.51 4.04 -15.28
CA PRO A 12 5.03 2.69 -15.10
C PRO A 12 6.37 2.74 -14.35
N GLY A 13 6.45 2.00 -13.23
CA GLY A 13 7.72 1.60 -12.62
C GLY A 13 8.49 2.66 -11.87
N LEU A 14 7.94 3.20 -10.76
CA LEU A 14 8.79 3.81 -9.75
C LEU A 14 9.50 2.68 -8.98
N PRO A 15 10.84 2.58 -9.04
CA PRO A 15 11.56 1.70 -8.14
C PRO A 15 11.33 2.15 -6.69
N LEU A 16 11.35 1.19 -5.77
CA LEU A 16 11.21 1.41 -4.32
C LEU A 16 12.20 2.42 -3.73
N SER A 17 13.23 2.82 -4.49
CA SER A 17 14.18 3.87 -4.13
C SER A 17 13.57 5.27 -3.97
N VAL A 18 12.28 5.49 -4.29
CA VAL A 18 11.61 6.80 -4.12
C VAL A 18 10.60 6.83 -2.96
N VAL A 19 10.44 5.74 -2.21
CA VAL A 19 9.98 5.89 -0.82
C VAL A 19 11.16 6.53 -0.07
N PRO A 20 11.00 7.69 0.60
CA PRO A 20 12.13 8.29 1.30
C PRO A 20 12.75 7.24 2.23
N GLN A 21 14.06 7.03 2.10
CA GLN A 21 14.86 6.03 2.83
C GLN A 21 14.82 6.18 4.37
N GLY A 22 13.99 7.07 4.90
CA GLY A 22 13.78 7.33 6.33
C GLY A 22 12.48 6.75 6.90
N ASN A 23 11.68 6.04 6.12
CA ASN A 23 10.44 5.44 6.62
C ASN A 23 10.71 4.01 7.12
N ASN A 24 10.35 3.71 8.37
CA ASN A 24 10.44 2.35 8.94
C ASN A 24 9.37 1.45 8.30
N ILE A 25 9.67 0.90 7.13
CA ILE A 25 8.80 -0.03 6.40
C ILE A 25 8.91 -1.38 7.10
N VAL A 26 7.80 -1.82 7.71
CA VAL A 26 7.74 -3.06 8.49
C VAL A 26 7.13 -4.20 7.69
N ILE A 27 6.28 -3.89 6.71
CA ILE A 27 5.68 -4.87 5.81
C ILE A 27 5.37 -4.22 4.45
N GLU A 28 5.46 -5.02 3.39
CA GLU A 28 5.14 -4.62 2.03
C GLU A 28 4.49 -5.78 1.27
N PHE A 29 3.48 -5.48 0.46
CA PHE A 29 2.81 -6.45 -0.41
C PHE A 29 2.99 -6.05 -1.87
N HIS A 30 3.32 -7.02 -2.72
CA HIS A 30 3.55 -6.83 -4.15
C HIS A 30 2.51 -7.61 -4.94
N HIS A 31 1.75 -6.91 -5.78
CA HIS A 31 0.74 -7.50 -6.65
C HIS A 31 1.15 -7.38 -8.11
N LYS A 32 0.95 -8.45 -8.89
CA LYS A 32 1.32 -8.49 -10.32
C LYS A 32 0.42 -7.60 -11.19
N THR A 33 -0.77 -7.25 -10.69
CA THR A 33 -1.82 -6.53 -11.41
C THR A 33 -2.57 -5.62 -10.43
N GLY A 34 -3.44 -4.74 -10.93
CA GLY A 34 -4.23 -3.83 -10.10
C GLY A 34 -3.94 -2.37 -10.37
N GLY A 35 -4.72 -1.51 -9.70
CA GLY A 35 -5.13 -0.16 -10.08
C GLY A 35 -4.35 1.03 -9.55
N HIS A 36 -4.75 2.22 -10.02
CA HIS A 36 -4.68 3.37 -9.13
C HIS A 36 -5.79 3.25 -8.07
N PHE A 37 -6.93 2.67 -8.48
CA PHE A 37 -8.08 2.41 -7.62
C PHE A 37 -8.16 0.92 -7.28
N VAL A 38 -7.15 0.42 -6.54
CA VAL A 38 -7.10 -0.99 -6.12
C VAL A 38 -8.37 -1.39 -5.35
N ALA A 39 -8.96 -0.49 -4.58
CA ALA A 39 -10.22 -0.74 -3.87
C ALA A 39 -11.40 -1.12 -4.77
N SER A 40 -11.42 -0.66 -6.03
CA SER A 40 -12.46 -1.02 -7.00
C SER A 40 -12.02 -2.15 -7.93
N GLU A 41 -10.73 -2.23 -8.24
CA GLU A 41 -10.19 -3.19 -9.20
C GLU A 41 -9.90 -4.56 -8.58
N ARG A 42 -9.40 -4.59 -7.34
CA ARG A 42 -9.02 -5.79 -6.59
C ARG A 42 -9.37 -5.63 -5.10
N PRO A 43 -10.67 -5.46 -4.77
CA PRO A 43 -11.11 -5.24 -3.39
C PRO A 43 -10.68 -6.37 -2.45
N GLU A 44 -10.71 -7.61 -2.92
CA GLU A 44 -10.35 -8.80 -2.13
C GLU A 44 -8.87 -8.78 -1.71
N GLU A 45 -7.96 -8.50 -2.65
CA GLU A 45 -6.52 -8.42 -2.34
C GLU A 45 -6.21 -7.26 -1.38
N LEU A 46 -6.87 -6.12 -1.56
CA LEU A 46 -6.71 -5.00 -0.65
C LEU A 46 -7.18 -5.35 0.77
N VAL A 47 -8.32 -6.04 0.90
CA VAL A 47 -8.85 -6.48 2.19
C VAL A 47 -7.89 -7.49 2.82
N GLU A 48 -7.40 -8.46 2.06
CA GLU A 48 -6.43 -9.43 2.55
C GLU A 48 -5.16 -8.79 3.09
N ASP A 49 -4.60 -7.80 2.39
CA ASP A 49 -3.39 -7.11 2.83
C ASP A 49 -3.63 -6.38 4.16
N VAL A 50 -4.74 -5.63 4.27
CA VAL A 50 -5.09 -4.90 5.50
C VAL A 50 -5.34 -5.87 6.66
N LEU A 51 -5.98 -7.00 6.40
CA LEU A 51 -6.19 -8.05 7.41
C LEU A 51 -4.87 -8.65 7.86
N LYS A 52 -3.95 -8.95 6.94
CA LYS A 52 -2.60 -9.47 7.28
C LYS A 52 -1.83 -8.47 8.14
N MET A 53 -1.79 -7.18 7.75
CA MET A 53 -1.15 -6.13 8.56
C MET A 53 -1.70 -6.02 9.99
N SER A 54 -2.99 -6.35 10.16
CA SER A 54 -3.70 -6.22 11.45
C SER A 54 -3.77 -7.54 12.21
N ALA A 55 -3.29 -8.64 11.64
CA ALA A 55 -3.42 -9.98 12.22
C ALA A 55 -2.43 -10.18 13.37
N LYS A 56 -2.88 -10.82 14.45
CA LYS A 56 -2.00 -11.18 15.57
C LYS A 56 -0.83 -12.04 15.07
N GLY A 57 0.39 -11.61 15.38
CA GLY A 57 1.63 -12.29 14.98
C GLY A 57 2.26 -11.77 13.68
N ASP A 58 1.58 -10.88 12.95
CA ASP A 58 2.18 -10.16 11.83
C ASP A 58 3.17 -9.08 12.34
N PRO A 59 4.29 -8.80 11.64
CA PRO A 59 5.25 -7.77 12.04
C PRO A 59 4.64 -6.37 12.20
N ALA A 60 3.54 -6.06 11.52
CA ALA A 60 2.83 -4.78 11.69
C ALA A 60 1.87 -4.77 12.89
N PHE A 61 1.57 -5.92 13.49
CA PHE A 61 0.67 -6.01 14.63
C PHE A 61 1.23 -5.31 15.87
N ALA A 62 0.42 -4.46 16.48
CA ALA A 62 0.77 -3.70 17.67
C ALA A 62 2.03 -2.84 17.57
N ILE A 63 2.42 -2.46 16.35
CA ILE A 63 3.58 -1.58 16.14
C ILE A 63 3.40 -0.20 16.76
N VAL A 64 2.16 0.26 16.89
CA VAL A 64 1.82 1.50 17.60
C VAL A 64 1.63 1.17 19.09
N PRO A 65 2.43 1.77 19.99
CA PRO A 65 2.29 1.54 21.43
C PRO A 65 0.86 1.78 21.92
N GLY A 66 0.30 0.81 22.64
CA GLY A 66 -1.06 0.91 23.18
C GLY A 66 -2.19 0.66 22.17
N LYS A 67 -1.88 0.25 20.93
CA LYS A 67 -2.87 -0.18 19.93
C LYS A 67 -2.57 -1.61 19.51
N SER A 68 -3.52 -2.53 19.63
CA SER A 68 -3.32 -3.96 19.32
C SER A 68 -4.06 -4.41 18.05
N GLY A 69 -4.04 -3.60 16.99
CA GLY A 69 -4.80 -3.89 15.77
C GLY A 69 -6.32 -3.79 15.99
N TYR A 70 -7.09 -4.53 15.18
CA TYR A 70 -8.57 -4.41 15.07
C TYR A 70 -9.29 -4.63 16.40
N ALA A 71 -10.18 -3.70 16.75
CA ALA A 71 -11.24 -3.80 17.76
C ALA A 71 -12.59 -3.70 17.06
#